data_AF-A0A9E4K7I1-F1
#
_entry.id   AF-A0A9E4K7I1-F1
#
_cell.length_a   1.000
_cell.length_b   1.000
_cell.length_c   1.000
_cell.angle_alpha   90.00
_cell.angle_beta   90.00
_cell.angle_gamma   90.00
#
_symmetry.space_group_name_H-M   'P 1'
#
loop_
_entity.id
_entity.type
_entity.pdbx_description
1 polymer ?
#
loop_
_entity_poly.entity_id
_entity_poly.type
_entity_poly.pdbx_seq_one_letter_code
_entity_poly.pdbx_strand_id
1 'polypeptide(L)'
;MTEVCSPHRKLAPDEVGLDQRETTSLWGIAKRAQACKDHRFQNLYRFLDANLLLDCWDDLNKKAASGVDGVTATAYEQELIANIQDLSERLKTKRYRTRLVRRCYIPKDNGGERALGIPALEDKLVQSACAKVLNAIYEADFLSVSYGYRPGISAKDAVSDLGFNLQ
;
A
#
# COMPACT_ATOMS: atom_id res chain seq x y z
N MET A 1 -16.51 13.61 -23.44
CA MET A 1 -15.30 14.28 -22.93
C MET A 1 -15.40 14.30 -21.41
N THR A 2 -15.06 13.18 -20.78
CA THR A 2 -15.11 13.06 -19.32
C THR A 2 -13.75 13.51 -18.82
N GLU A 3 -13.68 14.69 -18.20
CA GLU A 3 -12.46 15.17 -17.55
C GLU A 3 -12.05 14.17 -16.47
N VAL A 4 -11.04 13.36 -16.74
CA VAL A 4 -10.35 12.57 -15.70
C VAL A 4 -9.28 13.47 -15.09
N CYS A 5 -9.70 14.60 -14.55
CA CYS A 5 -8.90 15.31 -13.58
C CYS A 5 -9.00 14.47 -12.31
N SER A 6 -7.91 13.81 -11.89
CA SER A 6 -7.90 13.22 -10.55
C SER A 6 -7.98 14.39 -9.58
N PRO A 7 -9.09 14.61 -8.85
CA PRO A 7 -9.13 15.66 -7.86
C PRO A 7 -7.96 15.41 -6.91
N HIS A 8 -7.17 16.44 -6.59
CA HIS A 8 -6.23 16.38 -5.49
C HIS A 8 -7.00 15.84 -4.29
N ARG A 9 -6.75 14.57 -3.98
CA ARG A 9 -7.34 13.92 -2.84
C ARG A 9 -6.92 14.76 -1.63
N LYS A 10 -7.89 15.23 -0.85
CA LYS A 10 -7.63 15.42 0.58
C LYS A 10 -7.23 14.03 1.07
N LEU A 11 -5.92 13.78 1.17
CA LEU A 11 -5.42 12.61 1.85
C LEU A 11 -6.17 12.60 3.20
N ALA A 12 -6.66 11.44 3.62
CA ALA A 12 -7.10 11.33 5.01
C ALA A 12 -5.98 11.96 5.86
N PRO A 13 -6.30 12.80 6.86
CA PRO A 13 -5.27 13.50 7.60
C PRO A 13 -4.18 12.49 7.96
N ASP A 14 -2.92 12.84 7.68
CA ASP A 14 -1.75 12.01 7.98
C ASP A 14 -1.64 11.73 9.51
N GLU A 15 -2.57 12.27 10.29
CA GLU A 15 -2.81 12.05 11.72
C GLU A 15 -3.45 10.70 12.08
N VAL A 16 -3.82 9.83 11.12
CA VAL A 16 -4.09 8.43 11.48
C VAL A 16 -2.75 7.77 11.74
N GLY A 17 -2.23 7.97 12.96
CA GLY A 17 -1.11 7.21 13.48
C GLY A 17 -1.38 5.72 13.25
N LEU A 18 -0.52 5.09 12.45
CA LEU A 18 -0.54 3.64 12.23
C LEU A 18 -0.46 2.86 13.55
N ASP A 19 0.01 3.52 14.61
CA ASP A 19 0.24 3.00 15.95
C ASP A 19 -1.01 2.36 16.63
N GLN A 20 -2.23 2.63 16.13
CA GLN A 20 -3.46 2.07 16.74
C GLN A 20 -4.08 0.89 15.96
N ARG A 21 -3.53 0.48 14.81
CA ARG A 21 -4.07 -0.64 14.01
C ARG A 21 -3.00 -1.57 13.44
N GLU A 22 -1.80 -1.59 14.03
CA GLU A 22 -0.82 -2.60 13.63
C GLU A 22 -1.22 -3.97 14.19
N THR A 23 -1.32 -4.96 13.31
CA THR A 23 -1.45 -6.34 13.76
C THR A 23 -0.25 -6.70 14.64
N THR A 24 -0.48 -7.47 15.71
CA THR A 24 0.57 -7.87 16.67
C THR A 24 1.79 -8.50 15.97
N SER A 25 1.57 -9.16 14.83
CA SER A 25 2.60 -9.73 13.98
C SER A 25 3.49 -8.67 13.31
N LEU A 26 2.91 -7.62 12.70
CA LEU A 26 3.67 -6.52 12.09
C LEU A 26 4.50 -5.75 13.11
N TRP A 27 3.90 -5.45 14.27
CA TRP A 27 4.61 -4.80 15.37
C TRP A 27 5.82 -5.65 15.84
N GLY A 28 5.63 -6.97 15.93
CA GLY A 28 6.71 -7.89 16.27
C GLY A 28 7.86 -7.90 15.26
N ILE A 29 7.55 -7.78 13.96
CA ILE A 29 8.54 -7.63 12.88
C ILE A 29 9.29 -6.31 13.05
N ALA A 30 8.58 -5.20 13.22
CA ALA A 30 9.18 -3.88 13.39
C ALA A 30 10.09 -3.80 14.59
N LYS A 31 9.65 -4.30 15.75
CA LYS A 31 10.47 -4.38 16.96
C LYS A 31 11.74 -5.20 16.75
N ARG A 32 11.64 -6.33 16.01
CA ARG A 32 12.81 -7.16 15.70
C ARG A 32 13.78 -6.45 14.76
N ALA A 33 13.27 -5.75 13.74
CA ALA A 33 14.07 -4.99 12.78
C ALA A 33 14.87 -3.89 13.50
N GLN A 34 14.23 -3.15 14.41
CA GLN A 34 14.90 -2.12 15.23
C GLN A 34 15.96 -2.70 16.17
N ALA A 35 15.69 -3.84 16.81
CA ALA A 35 16.59 -4.41 17.79
C ALA A 35 17.78 -5.17 17.19
N CYS A 36 17.66 -5.70 15.97
CA CYS A 36 18.65 -6.60 15.38
C CYS A 36 18.85 -6.33 13.88
N LYS A 37 19.77 -5.42 13.54
CA LYS A 37 20.04 -5.02 12.14
C LYS A 37 20.48 -6.16 11.22
N ASP A 38 21.25 -7.11 11.73
CA ASP A 38 21.71 -8.26 10.93
C ASP A 38 20.68 -9.39 10.81
N HIS A 39 19.49 -9.22 11.38
CA HIS A 39 18.46 -10.25 11.36
C HIS A 39 17.99 -10.54 9.92
N ARG A 40 17.89 -11.82 9.58
CA ARG A 40 17.36 -12.27 8.29
C ARG A 40 15.92 -12.74 8.47
N PHE A 41 14.97 -11.91 8.05
CA PHE A 41 13.57 -12.28 8.04
C PHE A 41 13.30 -13.37 7.00
N GLN A 42 12.72 -14.48 7.43
CA GLN A 42 12.36 -15.62 6.59
C GLN A 42 10.84 -15.81 6.62
N ASN A 43 10.31 -16.53 5.63
CA ASN A 43 8.90 -16.94 5.58
C ASN A 43 7.88 -15.78 5.66
N LEU A 44 8.23 -14.59 5.16
CA LEU A 44 7.35 -13.41 5.16
C LEU A 44 5.99 -13.65 4.49
N TYR A 45 5.95 -14.60 3.55
CA TYR A 45 4.72 -15.01 2.88
C TYR A 45 3.60 -15.45 3.84
N ARG A 46 3.95 -15.99 5.01
CA ARG A 46 2.98 -16.43 6.03
C ARG A 46 2.13 -15.27 6.57
N PHE A 47 2.63 -14.04 6.53
CA PHE A 47 1.90 -12.87 7.01
C PHE A 47 0.79 -12.41 6.06
N LEU A 48 0.74 -12.92 4.82
CA LEU A 48 -0.32 -12.64 3.86
C LEU A 48 -1.58 -13.47 4.18
N ASP A 49 -2.17 -13.23 5.34
CA ASP A 49 -3.37 -13.90 5.82
C ASP A 49 -4.64 -13.06 5.64
N ALA A 50 -5.79 -13.66 5.94
CA ALA A 50 -7.09 -13.01 5.80
C ALA A 50 -7.22 -11.75 6.67
N ASN A 51 -6.60 -11.71 7.85
CA ASN A 51 -6.67 -10.55 8.74
C ASN A 51 -5.92 -9.37 8.15
N LEU A 52 -4.67 -9.59 7.70
CA LEU A 52 -3.90 -8.53 7.04
C LEU A 52 -4.57 -8.04 5.76
N LEU A 53 -5.20 -8.94 5.00
CA LEU A 53 -5.94 -8.57 3.79
C LEU A 53 -7.20 -7.75 4.11
N LEU A 54 -7.89 -8.01 5.22
CA LEU A 54 -9.00 -7.18 5.71
C LEU A 54 -8.51 -5.80 6.16
N ASP A 55 -7.38 -5.73 6.89
CA ASP A 55 -6.79 -4.43 7.24
C ASP A 55 -6.42 -3.63 5.99
N CYS A 56 -5.91 -4.30 4.95
CA CYS A 56 -5.61 -3.66 3.67
C CYS A 56 -6.87 -3.23 2.90
N TRP A 57 -7.99 -3.95 3.08
CA TRP A 57 -9.27 -3.54 2.54
C TRP A 57 -9.72 -2.21 3.13
N ASP A 58 -9.59 -2.02 4.44
CA ASP A 58 -9.97 -0.78 5.13
C ASP A 58 -9.16 0.43 4.67
N ASP A 59 -7.89 0.24 4.32
CA ASP A 59 -7.03 1.31 3.79
C ASP A 59 -7.24 1.57 2.28
N LEU A 60 -7.80 0.62 1.54
CA LEU A 60 -7.94 0.71 0.10
C LEU A 60 -8.86 1.88 -0.32
N ASN A 61 -8.52 2.56 -1.42
CA ASN A 61 -9.42 3.53 -2.05
C ASN A 61 -10.60 2.84 -2.76
N LYS A 62 -11.77 2.79 -2.12
CA LYS A 62 -12.98 2.18 -2.71
C LYS A 62 -13.52 2.92 -3.94
N LYS A 63 -13.11 4.18 -4.16
CA LYS A 63 -13.48 4.96 -5.36
C LYS A 63 -12.51 4.76 -6.53
N ALA A 64 -11.46 3.95 -6.37
CA ALA A 64 -10.49 3.73 -7.43
C ALA A 64 -11.12 2.96 -8.60
N ALA A 65 -10.66 3.27 -9.81
CA ALA A 65 -11.07 2.55 -11.01
C ALA A 65 -10.73 1.05 -10.93
N SER A 66 -11.59 0.22 -11.52
CA SER A 66 -11.39 -1.23 -11.61
C SER A 66 -10.27 -1.60 -12.58
N GLY A 67 -9.71 -2.79 -12.38
CA GLY A 67 -8.67 -3.37 -13.23
C GLY A 67 -9.23 -3.91 -14.54
N VAL A 68 -8.52 -4.86 -15.16
CA VAL A 68 -8.95 -5.52 -16.40
C VAL A 68 -10.17 -6.42 -16.23
N ASP A 69 -10.41 -6.88 -15.00
CA ASP A 69 -11.53 -7.75 -14.60
C ASP A 69 -12.84 -6.99 -14.37
N GLY A 70 -12.79 -5.65 -14.32
CA GLY A 70 -13.98 -4.81 -14.15
C GLY A 70 -14.56 -4.82 -12.73
N VAL A 71 -14.05 -5.64 -11.81
CA VAL A 71 -14.57 -5.76 -10.44
C VAL A 71 -14.34 -4.46 -9.68
N THR A 72 -15.43 -3.83 -9.24
CA THR A 72 -15.40 -2.62 -8.41
C THR A 72 -15.31 -2.97 -6.93
N ALA A 73 -14.91 -2.01 -6.11
CA ALA A 73 -14.92 -2.20 -4.66
C ALA A 73 -16.32 -2.53 -4.13
N THR A 74 -17.35 -1.82 -4.61
CA THR A 74 -18.73 -2.06 -4.20
C THR A 74 -19.23 -3.47 -4.55
N ALA A 75 -18.83 -4.03 -5.71
CA ALA A 75 -19.19 -5.39 -6.09
C ALA A 75 -18.42 -6.42 -5.25
N TYR A 76 -17.13 -6.19 -5.01
CA TYR A 76 -16.29 -7.08 -4.20
C TYR A 76 -16.73 -7.11 -2.73
N GLU A 77 -17.23 -6.00 -2.20
CA GLU A 77 -17.68 -5.84 -0.81
C GLU A 77 -18.92 -6.68 -0.47
N GLN A 78 -19.75 -7.02 -1.45
CA GLN A 78 -20.99 -7.79 -1.23
C GLN A 78 -20.71 -9.14 -0.56
N GLU A 79 -19.59 -9.77 -0.90
CA GLU A 79 -19.14 -11.06 -0.35
C GLU A 79 -17.73 -10.91 0.26
N LEU A 80 -17.46 -9.76 0.91
CA LEU A 80 -16.11 -9.38 1.35
C LEU A 80 -15.37 -10.48 2.10
N ILE A 81 -16.01 -11.05 3.13
CA ILE A 81 -15.39 -12.07 3.98
C ILE A 81 -15.07 -13.33 3.18
N ALA A 82 -16.00 -13.80 2.36
CA ALA A 82 -15.80 -14.99 1.52
C ALA A 82 -14.69 -14.76 0.48
N ASN A 83 -14.70 -13.60 -0.19
CA ASN A 83 -13.68 -13.23 -1.18
C ASN A 83 -12.27 -13.15 -0.56
N ILE A 84 -12.14 -12.54 0.62
CA ILE A 84 -10.84 -12.43 1.32
C ILE A 84 -10.36 -13.80 1.81
N GLN A 85 -11.26 -14.66 2.31
CA GLN A 85 -10.92 -16.01 2.71
C GLN A 85 -10.43 -16.85 1.53
N ASP A 86 -11.14 -16.80 0.40
CA ASP A 86 -10.73 -17.48 -0.84
C ASP A 86 -9.38 -16.96 -1.35
N LEU A 87 -9.17 -15.63 -1.35
CA LEU A 87 -7.90 -15.02 -1.74
C LEU A 87 -6.76 -15.49 -0.83
N SER A 88 -6.96 -15.51 0.49
CA SER A 88 -5.96 -16.00 1.45
C SER A 88 -5.63 -17.47 1.21
N GLU A 89 -6.64 -18.30 0.92
CA GLU A 89 -6.44 -19.72 0.63
C GLU A 89 -5.67 -19.93 -0.69
N ARG A 90 -6.00 -19.17 -1.73
CA ARG A 90 -5.25 -19.18 -3.01
C ARG A 90 -3.80 -18.74 -2.82
N LEU A 91 -3.54 -17.77 -1.95
CA LEU A 91 -2.18 -17.37 -1.60
C LEU A 91 -1.45 -18.52 -0.87
N LYS A 92 -2.00 -19.02 0.24
CA LYS A 92 -1.41 -20.12 1.03
C LYS A 92 -1.04 -21.34 0.18
N THR A 93 -1.92 -21.69 -0.75
CA THR A 93 -1.75 -22.84 -1.65
C THR A 93 -0.93 -22.54 -2.90
N LYS A 94 -0.39 -21.32 -3.04
CA LYS A 94 0.41 -20.83 -4.18
C LYS A 94 -0.33 -20.92 -5.52
N ARG A 95 -1.67 -20.88 -5.50
CA ARG A 95 -2.54 -20.88 -6.68
C ARG A 95 -2.90 -19.48 -7.15
N TYR A 96 -2.69 -18.45 -6.32
CA TYR A 96 -2.93 -17.07 -6.69
C TYR A 96 -2.06 -16.66 -7.90
N ARG A 97 -2.70 -16.06 -8.91
CA ARG A 97 -2.06 -15.52 -10.11
C ARG A 97 -2.56 -14.09 -10.30
N THR A 98 -1.61 -13.17 -10.43
CA THR A 98 -1.90 -11.76 -10.69
C THR A 98 -2.59 -11.59 -12.03
N ARG A 99 -3.53 -10.66 -12.11
CA ARG A 99 -4.17 -10.31 -13.38
C ARG A 99 -3.29 -9.36 -14.18
N LEU A 100 -3.64 -9.17 -15.45
CA LEU A 100 -3.00 -8.15 -16.27
C LEU A 100 -3.36 -6.76 -15.72
N VAL A 101 -2.42 -5.81 -15.83
CA VAL A 101 -2.62 -4.43 -15.39
C VAL A 101 -3.29 -3.63 -16.51
N ARG A 102 -4.42 -2.99 -16.23
CA ARG A 102 -5.13 -2.16 -17.22
C ARG A 102 -4.38 -0.86 -17.46
N ARG A 103 -4.13 -0.50 -18.72
CA ARG A 103 -3.50 0.79 -19.06
C ARG A 103 -4.51 1.90 -19.23
N CYS A 104 -4.15 3.07 -18.69
CA CYS A 104 -4.88 4.32 -18.82
C CYS A 104 -3.85 5.44 -19.06
N TYR A 105 -4.19 6.42 -19.90
CA TYR A 105 -3.30 7.54 -20.22
C TYR A 105 -3.90 8.81 -19.63
N ILE A 106 -3.06 9.56 -18.90
CA ILE A 106 -3.42 10.87 -18.36
C ILE A 106 -2.56 11.92 -19.07
N PRO A 107 -3.15 13.00 -19.61
CA PRO A 107 -2.37 14.07 -20.23
C PRO A 107 -1.46 14.74 -19.19
N LYS A 108 -0.25 15.10 -19.61
CA LYS A 108 0.66 15.97 -18.86
C LYS A 108 0.46 17.40 -19.32
N ASP A 109 0.76 18.34 -18.43
CA ASP A 109 0.70 19.78 -18.73
C ASP A 109 1.62 20.20 -19.87
N ASN A 110 2.70 19.44 -20.12
CA ASN A 110 3.69 19.68 -21.17
C ASN A 110 3.41 18.95 -22.49
N GLY A 111 2.20 18.44 -22.71
CA GLY A 111 1.77 17.86 -24.00
C GLY A 111 2.07 16.38 -24.23
N GLY A 112 2.73 15.69 -23.30
CA GLY A 112 2.88 14.24 -23.33
C GLY A 112 1.77 13.50 -22.56
N GLU A 113 1.77 12.16 -22.59
CA GLU A 113 0.89 11.34 -21.76
C GLU A 113 1.67 10.61 -20.66
N ARG A 114 1.04 10.42 -19.50
CA ARG A 114 1.51 9.56 -18.40
C ARG A 114 0.70 8.27 -18.43
N ALA A 115 1.36 7.17 -18.82
CA ALA A 115 0.77 5.84 -18.76
C ALA A 115 0.65 5.37 -17.31
N LEU A 116 -0.58 5.24 -16.80
CA LEU A 116 -0.89 4.62 -15.53
C LEU A 116 -1.25 3.15 -15.71
N GLY A 117 -0.92 2.35 -14.70
CA GLY A 117 -1.33 0.96 -14.59
C GLY A 117 -2.37 0.83 -13.48
N ILE A 118 -3.54 0.31 -13.82
CA ILE A 118 -4.63 0.06 -12.87
C ILE A 118 -4.70 -1.46 -12.64
N PRO A 119 -4.14 -1.96 -11.54
CA PRO A 119 -4.21 -3.39 -11.20
C PRO A 119 -5.65 -3.81 -10.84
N ALA A 120 -5.89 -5.13 -10.87
CA ALA A 120 -7.13 -5.70 -10.34
C ALA A 120 -7.27 -5.43 -8.84
N LEU A 121 -8.49 -5.53 -8.32
CA LEU A 121 -8.76 -5.19 -6.91
C LEU A 121 -8.00 -6.11 -5.95
N GLU A 122 -8.04 -7.42 -6.17
CA GLU A 122 -7.30 -8.38 -5.35
C GLU A 122 -5.79 -8.12 -5.42
N ASP A 123 -5.28 -7.78 -6.61
CA ASP A 123 -3.86 -7.44 -6.79
C ASP A 123 -3.47 -6.20 -5.95
N LYS A 124 -4.36 -5.20 -5.84
CA LYS A 124 -4.14 -4.04 -4.94
C LYS A 124 -4.07 -4.46 -3.48
N LEU A 125 -4.93 -5.37 -3.04
CA LEU A 125 -4.94 -5.88 -1.66
C LEU A 125 -3.63 -6.62 -1.35
N VAL A 126 -3.23 -7.54 -2.23
CA VAL A 126 -1.99 -8.31 -2.06
C VAL A 126 -0.77 -7.38 -2.08
N GLN A 127 -0.71 -6.41 -2.99
CA GLN A 127 0.37 -5.42 -3.04
C GLN A 127 0.42 -4.57 -1.76
N SER A 128 -0.73 -4.13 -1.25
CA SER A 128 -0.82 -3.37 0.00
C SER A 128 -0.35 -4.20 1.19
N ALA A 129 -0.76 -5.47 1.28
CA ALA A 129 -0.33 -6.38 2.33
C ALA A 129 1.18 -6.63 2.30
N CYS A 130 1.74 -6.87 1.11
CA CYS A 130 3.19 -6.97 0.93
C CYS A 130 3.91 -5.68 1.35
N ALA A 131 3.38 -4.51 0.99
CA ALA A 131 3.95 -3.23 1.36
C ALA A 131 3.96 -3.03 2.89
N LYS A 132 2.88 -3.37 3.60
CA LYS A 132 2.83 -3.30 5.07
C LYS A 132 3.91 -4.17 5.72
N VAL A 133 4.06 -5.42 5.27
CA VAL A 133 5.07 -6.34 5.81
C VAL A 133 6.49 -5.82 5.54
N LEU A 134 6.76 -5.33 4.33
CA LEU A 134 8.08 -4.82 3.97
C LEU A 134 8.41 -3.50 4.67
N ASN A 135 7.44 -2.60 4.82
CA ASN A 135 7.62 -1.34 5.54
C ASN A 135 7.95 -1.58 7.02
N ALA A 136 7.31 -2.57 7.66
CA ALA A 136 7.64 -2.95 9.03
C ALA A 136 9.13 -3.37 9.19
N ILE A 137 9.78 -3.82 8.12
CA ILE A 137 11.21 -4.17 8.13
C ILE A 137 12.05 -2.94 7.79
N TYR A 138 11.80 -2.33 6.64
CA TYR A 138 12.68 -1.30 6.08
C TYR A 138 12.60 0.05 6.78
N GLU A 139 11.52 0.33 7.52
CA GLU A 139 11.40 1.59 8.26
C GLU A 139 12.52 1.77 9.29
N ALA A 140 13.02 0.67 9.87
CA ALA A 140 14.15 0.69 10.80
C ALA A 140 15.51 0.98 10.13
N ASP A 141 15.60 0.76 8.81
CA ASP A 141 16.84 0.87 8.03
C ASP A 141 16.94 2.18 7.23
N PHE A 142 15.83 2.88 7.01
CA PHE A 142 15.85 4.14 6.29
C PHE A 142 16.68 5.21 7.02
N LEU A 143 17.44 5.98 6.24
CA LEU A 143 18.20 7.13 6.74
C LEU A 143 17.24 8.23 7.23
N SER A 144 17.68 9.02 8.21
CA SER A 144 16.92 10.17 8.72
C SER A 144 16.61 11.20 7.62
N VAL A 145 17.51 11.35 6.65
CA VAL A 145 17.38 12.26 5.50
C VAL A 145 16.52 11.69 4.35
N SER A 146 15.91 10.52 4.54
CA SER A 146 14.97 9.93 3.58
C SER A 146 13.54 10.33 3.95
N TYR A 147 12.87 11.11 3.10
CA TYR A 147 11.51 11.61 3.39
C TYR A 147 10.43 11.03 2.47
N GLY A 148 10.81 10.54 1.29
CA GLY A 148 9.86 10.09 0.28
C GLY A 148 9.14 8.80 0.68
N TYR A 149 7.81 8.79 0.56
CA TYR A 149 6.96 7.60 0.71
C TYR A 149 7.04 6.90 2.07
N ARG A 150 7.42 7.63 3.13
CA ARG A 150 7.49 7.11 4.50
C ARG A 150 6.28 7.52 5.32
N PRO A 151 5.81 6.66 6.25
CA PRO A 151 4.72 7.02 7.14
C PRO A 151 5.13 8.15 8.09
N GLY A 152 4.24 9.13 8.29
CA GLY A 152 4.47 10.22 9.25
C GLY A 152 5.56 11.23 8.84
N ILE A 153 6.06 11.17 7.61
CA ILE A 153 7.07 12.11 7.07
C ILE A 153 6.55 12.73 5.78
N SER A 154 6.67 14.04 5.66
CA SER A 154 6.14 14.83 4.54
C SER A 154 7.24 15.59 3.80
N ALA A 155 6.91 16.08 2.60
CA ALA A 155 7.79 16.96 1.84
C ALA A 155 8.11 18.28 2.58
N LYS A 156 7.25 18.71 3.51
CA LYS A 156 7.50 19.92 4.31
C LYS A 156 8.62 19.70 5.32
N ASP A 157 8.71 18.50 5.89
CA ASP A 157 9.77 18.14 6.83
C ASP A 157 11.13 18.19 6.14
N ALA A 158 11.20 17.71 4.89
CA ALA A 158 12.41 17.81 4.06
C ALA A 158 12.85 19.26 3.83
N VAL A 159 11.91 20.16 3.51
CA VAL A 159 12.21 21.58 3.31
C VAL A 159 12.62 22.25 4.62
N SER A 160 11.98 21.91 5.73
CA SER A 160 12.30 22.45 7.06
C SER A 160 13.70 22.04 7.49
N ASP A 161 14.06 20.77 7.32
CA ASP A 161 15.38 20.26 7.70
C ASP A 161 16.47 20.85 6.81
N LEU A 162 16.23 21.01 5.50
CA LEU A 162 17.13 21.74 4.61
C LEU A 162 17.35 23.19 5.05
N GLY A 163 16.28 23.88 5.46
CA GLY A 163 16.35 25.26 5.94
C GLY A 163 17.15 25.41 7.23
N PHE A 164 17.08 24.45 8.14
CA PHE A 164 17.84 24.43 9.39
C PHE A 164 19.33 24.15 9.15
N ASN A 165 19.67 23.18 8.28
CA ASN A 165 21.06 22.76 8.04
C ASN A 165 21.89 23.75 7.21
N LEU A 166 21.26 24.74 6.57
CA LEU A 166 21.93 25.77 5.77
C LEU A 166 22.19 27.09 6.52
N GLN A 167 21.76 27.19 7.78
CA GLN A 167 22.03 28.32 8.69
C GLN A 167 23.29 28.07 9.51
#